data_AF-A0A814QQP9-F1
#
_entry.id   AF-A0A814QQP9-F1
#
_cell.length_a   1.000
_cell.length_b   1.000
_cell.length_c   1.000
_cell.angle_alpha   90.00
_cell.angle_beta   90.00
_cell.angle_gamma   90.00
#
_symmetry.space_group_name_H-M   'P 1'
#
loop_
_entity.id
_entity.type
_entity.pdbx_description
1 polymer ?
#
loop_
_entity_poly.entity_id
_entity_poly.type
_entity_poly.pdbx_seq_one_letter_code
_entity_poly.pdbx_strand_id
1 'polypeptide(L)' 'MYIDTSSCRFPNTPMYFTSISGDAGHYLLVGVNAIYEPTKNRFIIRVHSTSNESADTLMAWSAQYKWNVYWFGFST' A
#
# COMPACT_ATOMS: atom_id res chain seq x y z
N MET A 1 -2.48 3.29 4.35
CA MET A 1 -1.01 3.22 4.42
C MET A 1 -0.43 4.41 3.69
N TYR A 2 0.50 5.14 4.32
CA TYR A 2 1.19 6.30 3.73
C TYR A 2 2.57 5.85 3.24
N ILE A 3 2.90 6.13 1.98
CA ILE A 3 4.19 5.78 1.39
C ILE A 3 4.89 7.08 1.02
N ASP A 4 6.07 7.31 1.61
CA ASP A 4 6.97 8.40 1.28
C ASP A 4 7.91 7.98 0.14
N THR A 5 7.94 8.78 -0.92
CA THR A 5 8.78 8.56 -2.11
C THR A 5 9.71 9.74 -2.38
N SER A 6 9.85 10.68 -1.43
CA SER A 6 10.70 11.86 -1.55
C SER A 6 12.16 11.53 -1.87
N SER A 7 12.66 10.38 -1.42
CA SER A 7 14.02 9.92 -1.73
C SER A 7 14.22 9.52 -3.20
N CYS A 8 13.16 9.20 -3.94
CA CYS A 8 13.23 8.81 -5.35
C CYS A 8 13.49 9.98 -6.30
N ARG A 9 13.30 11.22 -5.84
CA ARG A 9 13.54 12.45 -6.62
C ARG A 9 12.83 12.46 -7.98
N PHE A 10 11.58 11.99 -8.03
CA PHE A 10 10.80 12.02 -9.27
C PHE A 10 10.63 13.47 -9.78
N PRO A 11 10.78 13.72 -11.10
CA PRO A 11 10.62 15.06 -11.66
C PRO A 11 9.16 15.53 -11.59
N ASN A 12 8.23 14.60 -11.79
CA ASN A 12 6.78 14.80 -11.76
C ASN A 12 6.12 13.71 -10.90
N THR A 13 4.80 13.77 -10.70
CA THR A 13 4.06 12.66 -10.08
C THR A 13 4.15 11.41 -10.97
N PRO A 14 4.79 10.33 -10.52
CA PRO A 14 4.93 9.11 -11.33
C PRO A 14 3.64 8.30 -11.32
N MET A 15 3.54 7.33 -12.23
CA MET A 15 2.58 6.24 -12.10
C MET A 15 3.09 5.27 -11.03
N TYR A 16 2.32 5.11 -9.95
CA TYR A 16 2.64 4.15 -8.91
C TYR A 16 1.93 2.82 -9.18
N PHE A 17 2.63 1.74 -8.88
CA PHE A 17 2.10 0.38 -8.90
C PHE A 17 2.39 -0.22 -7.54
N THR A 18 1.46 -1.01 -7.03
CA THR A 18 1.52 -1.55 -5.67
C THR A 18 1.15 -3.02 -5.68
N SER A 19 1.66 -3.75 -4.71
CA SER A 19 1.25 -5.12 -4.41
C SER A 19 1.46 -5.38 -2.92
N ILE A 20 0.85 -6.44 -2.41
CA ILE A 20 1.06 -6.88 -1.04
C ILE A 20 1.40 -8.37 -1.02
N SER A 21 2.30 -8.76 -0.13
CA SER A 21 2.53 -10.16 0.23
C SER A 21 2.53 -10.32 1.74
N GLY A 22 2.43 -11.57 2.19
CA GLY A 22 2.61 -11.95 3.59
C GLY A 22 2.38 -13.44 3.76
N ASP A 23 2.60 -13.94 4.97
CA ASP A 23 2.50 -15.37 5.28
C ASP A 23 1.03 -15.86 5.24
N ALA A 24 0.05 -15.00 5.57
CA ALA A 24 -1.38 -15.28 5.54
C ALA A 24 -2.22 -13.99 5.56
N GLY A 25 -3.55 -14.09 5.46
CA GLY A 25 -4.53 -13.01 5.69
C GLY A 25 -4.59 -11.88 4.64
N HIS A 26 -3.49 -11.59 3.93
CA HIS A 26 -3.41 -10.49 2.97
C HIS A 26 -4.39 -10.65 1.79
N TYR A 27 -4.79 -11.89 1.46
CA TYR A 27 -5.80 -12.19 0.44
C TYR A 27 -7.22 -11.69 0.79
N LEU A 28 -7.46 -11.31 2.05
CA LEU A 28 -8.72 -10.69 2.48
C LEU A 28 -8.75 -9.19 2.20
N LEU A 29 -7.61 -8.57 1.85
CA LEU A 29 -7.56 -7.15 1.55
C LEU A 29 -8.02 -6.87 0.13
N VAL A 30 -8.90 -5.88 0.01
CA VAL A 30 -9.21 -5.18 -1.24
C VAL A 30 -8.67 -3.76 -1.19
N GLY A 31 -8.49 -3.14 -2.36
CA GLY A 31 -7.97 -1.77 -2.45
C GLY A 31 -6.45 -1.66 -2.31
N VAL A 32 -5.72 -2.78 -2.29
CA VAL A 32 -4.23 -2.77 -2.27
C VAL A 32 -3.66 -1.96 -3.43
N ASN A 33 -4.33 -1.98 -4.59
CA ASN A 33 -3.96 -1.21 -5.78
C ASN A 33 -4.66 0.16 -5.89
N ALA A 34 -5.46 0.53 -4.88
CA ALA A 34 -6.18 1.80 -4.87
C ALA A 34 -5.26 2.90 -4.33
N ILE A 35 -4.61 3.60 -5.27
CA ILE A 35 -3.69 4.70 -5.01
C ILE A 35 -4.47 6.01 -4.93
N TYR A 36 -4.28 6.73 -3.82
CA TYR A 36 -4.91 8.02 -3.53
C TYR A 36 -3.86 9.11 -3.37
N GLU A 37 -4.23 10.31 -3.80
CA GLU A 37 -3.43 11.54 -3.67
C GLU A 37 -1.95 11.37 -4.10
N PRO A 38 -1.67 10.80 -5.28
CA PRO A 38 -0.30 10.62 -5.71
C PRO A 38 0.35 11.99 -5.97
N THR A 39 1.56 12.14 -5.47
CA THR A 39 2.47 13.24 -5.77
C THR A 39 3.84 12.68 -6.11
N LYS A 40 4.78 13.53 -6.54
CA LYS A 40 6.19 13.12 -6.72
C LYS A 40 6.89 12.65 -5.43
N ASN A 41 6.33 12.93 -4.25
CA ASN A 41 6.96 12.66 -2.96
C ASN A 41 6.17 11.68 -2.08
N ARG A 42 4.94 11.33 -2.45
CA ARG A 42 4.09 10.45 -1.64
C ARG A 42 2.92 9.87 -2.42
N PHE A 43 2.33 8.82 -1.86
CA PHE A 43 0.97 8.39 -2.17
C PHE A 43 0.35 7.65 -0.98
N ILE A 44 -0.96 7.44 -1.01
CA ILE A 44 -1.70 6.71 0.02
C ILE A 44 -2.35 5.48 -0.61
N ILE A 45 -2.26 4.33 0.06
CA ILE A 45 -3.07 3.14 -0.25
C ILE A 45 -4.18 3.03 0.79
N ARG A 46 -5.44 2.89 0.35
CA ARG A 46 -6.56 2.57 1.25
C ARG A 46 -6.98 1.13 1.02
N VAL A 47 -6.87 0.33 2.08
CA VAL A 47 -7.28 -1.07 2.07
C VAL A 47 -8.50 -1.28 2.95
N HIS A 48 -9.27 -2.31 2.63
CA HIS A 48 -10.42 -2.76 3.39
C HIS A 48 -10.43 -4.30 3.42
N SER A 49 -10.98 -4.89 4.48
CA SER A 49 -11.14 -6.34 4.58
C SER A 49 -12.47 -6.78 3.98
N THR A 50 -12.46 -7.81 3.13
CA THR A 50 -13.71 -8.41 2.65
C THR A 50 -14.55 -9.05 3.75
N SER A 51 -13.95 -9.33 4.92
CA SER A 51 -14.60 -9.89 6.09
C SER A 51 -15.05 -8.83 7.11
N ASN A 52 -15.03 -7.53 6.76
CA ASN A 52 -15.39 -6.41 7.64
C ASN A 52 -14.58 -6.37 8.95
N GLU A 53 -13.34 -6.84 8.92
CA GLU A 53 -12.43 -6.77 10.06
C GLU A 53 -12.11 -5.32 10.44
N SER A 54 -11.98 -5.07 11.74
CA SER A 54 -11.58 -3.77 12.26
C SER A 54 -10.17 -3.38 11.82
N ALA A 55 -9.87 -2.08 11.82
CA ALA A 55 -8.52 -1.61 11.54
C ALA A 55 -7.49 -2.20 12.53
N ASP A 56 -7.85 -2.35 13.81
CA ASP A 56 -6.96 -2.92 14.83
C ASP A 56 -6.66 -4.40 14.56
N THR A 57 -7.66 -5.18 14.15
CA THR A 57 -7.47 -6.58 13.73
C THR A 57 -6.50 -6.66 12.54
N LEU A 58 -6.71 -5.82 11.53
CA LEU A 58 -5.85 -5.80 10.35
C LEU A 58 -4.41 -5.38 10.68
N MET A 59 -4.23 -4.44 11.61
CA MET A 59 -2.91 -4.06 12.10
C MET A 59 -2.23 -5.22 12.83
N ALA A 60 -2.95 -5.95 13.69
CA ALA A 60 -2.41 -7.13 14.38
C ALA A 60 -1.97 -8.23 13.40
N TRP A 61 -2.82 -8.53 12.41
CA TRP A 61 -2.52 -9.50 11.35
C TRP A 61 -1.35 -9.05 10.47
N SER A 62 -1.24 -7.76 10.17
CA SER A 62 -0.13 -7.25 9.38
C SER A 62 1.23 -7.53 10.03
N ALA A 63 1.31 -7.42 11.36
CA ALA A 63 2.52 -7.76 12.11
C ALA A 63 2.72 -9.29 12.22
N GLN A 64 1.67 -10.03 12.59
CA GLN A 64 1.73 -11.48 12.78
C GLN A 64 2.09 -12.23 11.48
N TYR A 65 1.48 -11.84 10.36
CA TYR A 65 1.64 -12.49 9.06
C TYR A 65 2.62 -11.75 8.15
N LYS A 66 3.42 -10.84 8.71
CA LYS A 66 4.51 -10.13 7.99
C LYS A 66 4.05 -9.53 6.67
N TRP A 67 2.99 -8.74 6.71
CA TRP A 67 2.50 -8.06 5.51
C TRP A 67 3.52 -7.04 5.04
N ASN A 68 3.87 -7.13 3.76
CA ASN A 68 4.80 -6.23 3.09
C ASN A 68 4.11 -5.64 1.86
N VAL A 69 4.07 -4.31 1.80
CA VAL A 69 3.64 -3.59 0.59
C VAL A 69 4.85 -3.33 -0.27
N TYR A 70 4.83 -3.86 -1.49
CA TYR A 70 5.80 -3.49 -2.52
C TYR A 70 5.20 -2.42 -3.40
N TRP A 71 6.07 -1.59 -3.94
CA TRP A 71 5.67 -0.57 -4.88
C TRP A 71 6.82 -0.22 -5.81
N PHE A 72 6.48 0.32 -6.97
CA PHE A 72 7.42 1.02 -7.82
C PHE A 72 6.74 2.23 -8.45
N GLY A 73 7.53 3.26 -8.73
CA GLY A 73 7.09 4.46 -9.46
C GLY A 73 7.75 4.49 -10.83
N PHE A 74 6.97 4.74 -11.87
CA PHE A 74 7.46 4.94 -13.23
C PHE A 74 7.14 6.37 -13.69
N SER A 75 8.18 7.12 -14.05
CA SER A 75 8.08 8.47 -14.62
C SER A 75 8.83 8.48 -15.96
N THR A 76 8.17 8.99 -16.99
CA THR A 76 8.79 9.30 -18.30
C THR A 76 9.38 10.70 -18.31
#